data_AF-A0A292RYZ2-F1
#
_entry.id   AF-A0A292RYZ2-F1
#
_cell.length_a   1.000
_cell.length_b   1.000
_cell.length_c   1.000
_cell.angle_alpha   90.00
_cell.angle_beta   90.00
_cell.angle_gamma   90.00
#
_symmetry.space_group_name_H-M   'P 1'
#
loop_
_entity.id
_entity.type
_entity.pdbx_description
1 polymer ?
#
loop_
_entity_poly.entity_id
_entity_poly.type
_entity_poly.pdbx_seq_one_letter_code
_entity_poly.pdbx_strand_id
1 'polypeptide(L)'
;MKKFILSSFIFLIISNIANAQEIGLGIEAIRKGGVENLFAPLQIRSIQPNSPAEKANIPLNWYIISIDGKLTKDLTNQDCLELLNNRTRIELFISPIQNIYNQNAVRLTLANEEGFSNIIKYVPKTKGVGLGIYKYDLDLNMPLIITSVEKGSPAEIAGIQKNTIILKINNKSTKELTVAECEKLLNSKKLELEVTDLQNNNVKNYRLTPQSYYANEVKKAEKGWVLSKAMLAFSQDNPKEKVLAEYFNTFNPDYNRTNGMTNKEIAEEDIQKLQKPYLEFKSNKNNMKFNKNLYDGINTFISQYKELNKWKIETVKNILVSYGELDNSASEKEVFNYITSAKVENSNYFINEIESRKHSINTWTAMAKEIKDYSVAYETKQKQSAPKVTTPYFIDNMDFREILWGWQTAKQPQKNGIYIITSQAGAKVLQSVSGGVLLTTDVTRLSNPRTVFVATKRQFVDDEWLREGMVIVFDGYYTYTNTLGVNRKIYKFKEVPQAEYWNRVKTNKYYFVK
;
A
#
# COMPACT_ATOMS: atom_id res chain seq x y z
N MET A 1 -13.78 42.33 24.53
CA MET A 1 -15.16 41.87 24.29
C MET A 1 -15.48 41.97 22.80
N LYS A 2 -15.79 40.82 22.20
CA LYS A 2 -16.53 40.61 20.93
C LYS A 2 -16.19 41.50 19.73
N LYS A 3 -15.42 40.93 18.79
CA LYS A 3 -15.88 40.57 17.41
C LYS A 3 -14.66 40.23 16.53
N PHE A 4 -14.28 38.95 16.52
CA PHE A 4 -13.57 38.31 15.41
C PHE A 4 -14.13 36.89 15.30
N ILE A 5 -15.21 36.78 14.55
CA ILE A 5 -15.76 35.53 14.04
C ILE A 5 -15.37 35.53 12.56
N LEU A 6 -15.01 34.35 12.05
CA LEU A 6 -14.78 34.01 10.64
C LEU A 6 -13.31 33.97 10.16
N SER A 7 -12.51 33.03 10.67
CA SER A 7 -11.39 32.41 9.92
C SER A 7 -11.01 31.00 10.41
N SER A 8 -11.98 30.24 10.94
CA SER A 8 -11.76 28.84 11.39
C SER A 8 -12.70 27.86 10.69
N PHE A 9 -12.94 28.06 9.40
CA PHE A 9 -13.78 27.17 8.60
C PHE A 9 -13.24 26.93 7.18
N ILE A 10 -11.90 26.88 7.01
CA ILE A 10 -11.26 26.37 5.79
C ILE A 10 -9.98 25.63 6.21
N PHE A 11 -10.09 24.56 7.01
CA PHE A 11 -9.05 23.51 7.10
C PHE A 11 -9.61 22.17 7.60
N LEU A 12 -10.94 21.99 7.53
CA LEU A 12 -11.66 20.79 7.95
C LEU A 12 -12.71 20.37 6.92
N ILE A 13 -12.37 20.53 5.64
CA ILE A 13 -13.03 19.87 4.50
C ILE A 13 -11.95 19.37 3.52
N ILE A 14 -10.97 18.58 3.98
CA ILE A 14 -10.26 17.63 3.10
C ILE A 14 -9.82 16.40 3.94
N SER A 15 -10.78 15.69 4.52
CA SER A 15 -10.55 14.30 4.97
C SER A 15 -11.84 13.46 4.84
N ASN A 16 -12.58 13.75 3.77
CA ASN A 16 -13.47 12.84 3.08
C ASN A 16 -13.44 13.21 1.59
N ILE A 17 -12.25 13.17 0.99
CA ILE A 17 -12.20 12.80 -0.43
C ILE A 17 -12.52 11.31 -0.40
N ALA A 18 -13.76 10.95 -0.75
CA ALA A 18 -14.01 9.63 -1.29
C ALA A 18 -12.87 9.35 -2.27
N ASN A 19 -12.03 8.35 -2.01
CA ASN A 19 -11.03 7.91 -2.98
C ASN A 19 -11.80 7.74 -4.29
N ALA A 20 -11.67 8.71 -5.20
CA ALA A 20 -12.04 8.49 -6.57
C ALA A 20 -11.08 7.39 -6.99
N GLN A 21 -11.60 6.17 -7.02
CA GLN A 21 -10.84 5.02 -7.45
C GLN A 21 -10.30 5.39 -8.82
N GLU A 22 -8.99 5.54 -8.94
CA GLU A 22 -8.36 5.98 -10.17
C GLU A 22 -8.73 4.95 -11.26
N ILE A 23 -9.38 5.38 -12.34
CA ILE A 23 -9.80 4.52 -13.43
C ILE A 23 -9.03 4.97 -14.67
N GLY A 24 -8.16 4.11 -15.20
CA GLY A 24 -7.20 4.51 -16.23
C GLY A 24 -6.56 3.36 -16.98
N LEU A 25 -5.76 3.68 -18.00
CA LEU A 25 -4.98 2.70 -18.77
C LEU A 25 -3.61 2.43 -18.14
N GLY A 26 -3.20 3.25 -17.16
CA GLY A 26 -1.87 3.20 -16.56
C GLY A 26 -0.78 3.84 -17.42
N ILE A 27 -1.12 4.80 -18.29
CA ILE A 27 -0.17 5.47 -19.19
C ILE A 27 0.30 6.79 -18.60
N GLU A 28 1.62 6.99 -18.51
CA GLU A 28 2.21 8.32 -18.41
C GLU A 28 2.77 8.74 -19.77
N ALA A 29 2.22 9.82 -20.34
CA ALA A 29 2.66 10.40 -21.58
C ALA A 29 3.13 11.86 -21.38
N ILE A 30 3.99 12.34 -22.28
CA ILE A 30 4.51 13.70 -22.25
C ILE A 30 4.27 14.41 -23.56
N ARG A 31 3.98 15.72 -23.50
CA ARG A 31 4.02 16.60 -24.67
C ARG A 31 5.35 17.34 -24.69
N LYS A 32 6.10 17.12 -25.77
CA LYS A 32 7.46 17.63 -25.98
C LYS A 32 7.43 18.98 -26.70
N GLY A 33 7.79 20.09 -26.03
CA GLY A 33 7.90 21.41 -26.68
C GLY A 33 7.65 22.62 -25.77
N GLY A 34 7.72 23.82 -26.36
CA GLY A 34 7.36 25.12 -25.77
C GLY A 34 5.84 25.42 -25.90
N VAL A 35 5.35 26.55 -25.36
CA VAL A 35 3.98 27.06 -25.61
C VAL A 35 3.74 27.23 -27.12
N GLU A 36 4.83 27.42 -27.85
CA GLU A 36 4.92 27.52 -29.32
C GLU A 36 4.78 26.17 -30.05
N ASN A 37 4.71 25.04 -29.33
CA ASN A 37 4.67 23.70 -29.89
C ASN A 37 3.44 22.90 -29.41
N LEU A 38 2.29 23.58 -29.35
CA LEU A 38 0.96 23.00 -29.05
C LEU A 38 0.64 21.78 -29.95
N PHE A 39 1.28 21.67 -31.11
CA PHE A 39 0.99 20.72 -32.18
C PHE A 39 1.86 19.44 -32.24
N ALA A 40 2.38 18.96 -31.11
CA ALA A 40 3.13 17.71 -31.04
C ALA A 40 2.30 16.56 -30.43
N PRO A 41 2.34 15.33 -30.98
CA PRO A 41 1.67 14.20 -30.35
C PRO A 41 2.33 13.82 -29.02
N LEU A 42 1.56 13.16 -28.16
CA LEU A 42 2.03 12.74 -26.83
C LEU A 42 2.99 11.56 -26.95
N GLN A 43 4.13 11.59 -26.25
CA GLN A 43 5.06 10.47 -26.20
C GLN A 43 4.88 9.67 -24.91
N ILE A 44 4.73 8.35 -25.01
CA ILE A 44 4.58 7.42 -23.90
C ILE A 44 5.92 7.25 -23.19
N ARG A 45 5.98 7.48 -21.88
CA ARG A 45 7.23 7.42 -21.10
C ARG A 45 7.23 6.41 -19.98
N SER A 46 6.08 6.17 -19.37
CA SER A 46 5.93 5.13 -18.36
C SER A 46 4.61 4.41 -18.54
N ILE A 47 4.60 3.16 -18.09
CA ILE A 47 3.45 2.29 -18.03
C ILE A 47 3.41 1.70 -16.62
N GLN A 48 2.25 1.78 -15.96
CA GLN A 48 2.06 1.21 -14.63
C GLN A 48 2.04 -0.33 -14.71
N PRO A 49 2.67 -1.05 -13.77
CA PRO A 49 2.64 -2.51 -13.74
C PRO A 49 1.21 -3.06 -13.60
N ASN A 50 0.90 -4.16 -14.29
CA ASN A 50 -0.39 -4.85 -14.41
C ASN A 50 -1.52 -4.02 -15.04
N SER A 51 -1.22 -2.84 -15.59
CA SER A 51 -2.22 -1.95 -16.18
C SER A 51 -2.73 -2.46 -17.53
N PRO A 52 -3.89 -1.94 -18.00
CA PRO A 52 -4.36 -2.20 -19.36
C PRO A 52 -3.30 -1.93 -20.45
N ALA A 53 -2.51 -0.86 -20.30
CA ALA A 53 -1.43 -0.51 -21.23
C ALA A 53 -0.28 -1.53 -21.22
N GLU A 54 0.09 -2.06 -20.05
CA GLU A 54 1.12 -3.11 -19.96
C GLU A 54 0.63 -4.41 -20.59
N LYS A 55 -0.59 -4.85 -20.25
CA LYS A 55 -1.23 -6.05 -20.83
C LYS A 55 -1.33 -5.98 -22.36
N ALA A 56 -1.49 -4.77 -22.90
CA ALA A 56 -1.53 -4.50 -24.34
C ALA A 56 -0.14 -4.37 -25.00
N ASN A 57 0.95 -4.54 -24.25
CA ASN A 57 2.33 -4.40 -24.71
C ASN A 57 2.60 -3.05 -25.40
N ILE A 58 2.03 -1.95 -24.88
CA ILE A 58 2.28 -0.63 -25.43
C ILE A 58 3.78 -0.32 -25.35
N PRO A 59 4.46 0.02 -26.46
CA PRO A 59 5.89 0.31 -26.41
C PRO A 59 6.17 1.67 -25.80
N LEU A 60 7.18 1.74 -24.94
CA LEU A 60 7.68 3.03 -24.45
C LEU A 60 8.33 3.82 -25.59
N ASN A 61 8.31 5.15 -25.44
CA ASN A 61 8.81 6.13 -26.39
C ASN A 61 8.04 6.23 -27.71
N TRP A 62 6.98 5.45 -27.90
CA TRP A 62 6.04 5.65 -29.00
C TRP A 62 5.15 6.87 -28.74
N TYR A 63 4.56 7.38 -29.79
CA TYR A 63 3.68 8.54 -29.80
C TYR A 63 2.23 8.10 -29.86
N ILE A 64 1.39 8.61 -28.97
CA ILE A 64 -0.08 8.56 -29.10
C ILE A 64 -0.45 9.64 -30.11
N ILE A 65 -0.79 9.22 -31.31
CA ILE A 65 -1.13 10.08 -32.44
C ILE A 65 -2.58 10.53 -32.35
N SER A 66 -3.50 9.64 -31.99
CA SER A 66 -4.90 9.99 -31.72
C SER A 66 -5.49 9.19 -30.57
N ILE A 67 -6.49 9.79 -29.91
CA ILE A 67 -7.34 9.16 -28.91
C ILE A 67 -8.78 9.30 -29.42
N ASP A 68 -9.49 8.18 -29.60
CA ASP A 68 -10.83 8.11 -30.17
C ASP A 68 -10.97 8.89 -31.48
N GLY A 69 -10.00 8.69 -32.38
CA GLY A 69 -9.93 9.35 -33.69
C GLY A 69 -9.53 10.83 -33.66
N LYS A 70 -9.43 11.47 -32.48
CA LYS A 70 -8.98 12.88 -32.36
C LYS A 70 -7.46 12.95 -32.25
N LEU A 71 -6.83 13.73 -33.13
CA LEU A 71 -5.38 13.87 -33.16
C LEU A 71 -4.89 14.59 -31.90
N THR A 72 -3.96 13.97 -31.17
CA THR A 72 -3.46 14.52 -29.90
C THR A 72 -2.70 15.82 -30.10
N LYS A 73 -2.08 16.02 -31.27
CA LYS A 73 -1.44 17.29 -31.63
C LYS A 73 -2.42 18.46 -31.68
N ASP A 74 -3.70 18.23 -31.94
CA ASP A 74 -4.69 19.30 -32.10
C ASP A 74 -5.47 19.55 -30.80
N LEU A 75 -5.06 18.88 -29.70
CA LEU A 75 -5.71 18.89 -28.41
C LEU A 75 -4.78 19.42 -27.31
N THR A 76 -5.35 20.06 -26.29
CA THR A 76 -4.58 20.40 -25.09
C THR A 76 -4.25 19.15 -24.29
N ASN A 77 -3.31 19.25 -23.33
CA ASN A 77 -3.04 18.14 -22.41
C ASN A 77 -4.28 17.77 -21.59
N GLN A 78 -5.10 18.75 -21.23
CA GLN A 78 -6.35 18.53 -20.50
C GLN A 78 -7.36 17.76 -21.35
N ASP A 79 -7.57 18.18 -22.60
CA ASP A 79 -8.50 17.50 -23.52
C ASP A 79 -8.05 16.05 -23.78
N CYS A 80 -6.74 15.83 -23.98
CA CYS A 80 -6.20 14.49 -24.14
C CYS A 80 -6.44 13.64 -22.88
N LEU A 81 -6.25 14.22 -21.70
CA LEU A 81 -6.43 13.52 -20.43
C LEU A 81 -7.90 13.15 -20.21
N GLU A 82 -8.83 14.05 -20.55
CA GLU A 82 -10.27 13.80 -20.52
C GLU A 82 -10.67 12.66 -21.46
N LEU A 83 -10.11 12.61 -22.67
CA LEU A 83 -10.34 11.49 -23.60
C LEU A 83 -9.76 10.17 -23.07
N LEU A 84 -8.55 10.18 -22.51
CA LEU A 84 -7.94 8.98 -21.90
C LEU A 84 -8.72 8.49 -20.66
N ASN A 85 -9.44 9.37 -19.97
CA ASN A 85 -10.22 9.00 -18.77
C ASN A 85 -11.69 8.69 -19.09
N ASN A 86 -12.09 8.73 -20.37
CA ASN A 86 -13.42 8.36 -20.78
C ASN A 86 -13.66 6.83 -20.62
N ARG A 87 -14.86 6.43 -20.17
CA ARG A 87 -14.99 5.27 -19.26
C ARG A 87 -15.13 3.87 -19.87
N THR A 88 -15.59 3.69 -21.10
CA THR A 88 -15.95 2.33 -21.55
C THR A 88 -14.91 1.68 -22.44
N ARG A 89 -14.42 2.39 -23.46
CA ARG A 89 -13.47 1.84 -24.42
C ARG A 89 -12.78 2.97 -25.17
N ILE A 90 -11.45 2.98 -25.13
CA ILE A 90 -10.60 4.02 -25.71
C ILE A 90 -9.84 3.42 -26.88
N GLU A 91 -9.92 4.07 -28.03
CA GLU A 91 -9.11 3.76 -29.19
C GLU A 91 -7.85 4.63 -29.19
N LEU A 92 -6.68 3.99 -29.13
CA LEU A 92 -5.39 4.63 -29.28
C LEU A 92 -4.82 4.31 -30.65
N PHE A 93 -4.41 5.34 -31.38
CA PHE A 93 -3.52 5.16 -32.53
C PHE A 93 -2.12 5.57 -32.10
N ILE A 94 -1.20 4.61 -32.00
CA ILE A 94 0.17 4.83 -31.56
C ILE A 94 1.17 4.59 -32.68
N SER A 95 2.30 5.31 -32.68
CA SER A 95 3.31 5.23 -33.74
C SER A 95 4.72 5.40 -33.16
N PRO A 96 5.76 4.73 -33.69
CA PRO A 96 7.13 4.96 -33.25
C PRO A 96 7.66 6.36 -33.65
N ILE A 97 6.95 7.09 -34.52
CA ILE A 97 7.28 8.45 -34.95
C ILE A 97 6.08 9.39 -34.78
N GLN A 98 6.29 10.69 -34.90
CA GLN A 98 5.28 11.72 -34.60
C GLN A 98 4.18 11.91 -35.65
N ASN A 99 4.14 11.09 -36.71
CA ASN A 99 3.19 11.27 -37.81
C ASN A 99 2.21 10.09 -37.93
N ILE A 100 1.12 10.33 -38.66
CA ILE A 100 0.01 9.38 -38.89
C ILE A 100 0.33 8.31 -39.95
N TYR A 101 1.39 8.48 -40.74
CA TYR A 101 1.66 7.66 -41.94
C TYR A 101 2.71 6.57 -41.71
N ASN A 102 3.02 6.23 -40.46
CA ASN A 102 3.97 5.16 -40.19
C ASN A 102 3.31 3.78 -40.39
N GLN A 103 3.91 2.93 -41.23
CA GLN A 103 3.45 1.56 -41.47
C GLN A 103 3.46 0.67 -40.21
N ASN A 104 4.27 1.03 -39.20
CA ASN A 104 4.34 0.36 -37.91
C ASN A 104 3.39 0.98 -36.87
N ALA A 105 2.54 1.94 -37.26
CA ALA A 105 1.55 2.48 -36.34
C ALA A 105 0.50 1.42 -36.01
N VAL A 106 0.10 1.37 -34.74
CA VAL A 106 -0.82 0.36 -34.21
C VAL A 106 -2.06 1.05 -33.69
N ARG A 107 -3.22 0.51 -34.04
CA ARG A 107 -4.51 0.87 -33.44
C ARG A 107 -4.83 -0.13 -32.35
N LEU A 108 -4.98 0.35 -31.13
CA LEU A 108 -5.30 -0.43 -29.96
C LEU A 108 -6.63 0.04 -29.42
N THR A 109 -7.39 -0.88 -28.85
CA THR A 109 -8.63 -0.53 -28.17
C THR A 109 -8.64 -1.12 -26.78
N LEU A 110 -8.60 -0.26 -25.76
CA LEU A 110 -8.39 -0.63 -24.37
C LEU A 110 -9.55 -0.13 -23.50
N ALA A 111 -9.76 -0.79 -22.36
CA ALA A 111 -10.71 -0.34 -21.34
C ALA A 111 -9.92 0.16 -20.13
N ASN A 112 -10.39 1.24 -19.53
CA ASN A 112 -9.83 1.71 -18.26
C ASN A 112 -10.18 0.70 -17.15
N GLU A 113 -9.22 0.43 -16.27
CA GLU A 113 -9.39 -0.44 -15.11
C GLU A 113 -9.26 0.39 -13.81
N GLU A 114 -9.98 -0.03 -12.77
CA GLU A 114 -9.84 0.54 -11.43
C GLU A 114 -8.44 0.30 -10.85
N GLY A 115 -7.90 1.29 -10.16
CA GLY A 115 -6.56 1.27 -9.57
C GLY A 115 -5.44 1.80 -10.46
N PHE A 116 -5.76 2.34 -11.64
CA PHE A 116 -4.76 2.87 -12.57
C PHE A 116 -5.06 4.32 -12.99
N SER A 117 -4.01 5.06 -13.32
CA SER A 117 -4.10 6.47 -13.72
C SER A 117 -3.52 6.72 -15.10
N ASN A 118 -4.12 7.69 -15.81
CA ASN A 118 -3.51 8.31 -16.97
C ASN A 118 -2.91 9.65 -16.57
N ILE A 119 -1.69 9.95 -17.03
CA ILE A 119 -0.98 11.18 -16.71
C ILE A 119 -0.43 11.80 -17.99
N ILE A 120 -0.67 13.09 -18.18
CA ILE A 120 -0.07 13.86 -19.29
C ILE A 120 0.73 15.02 -18.72
N LYS A 121 2.04 15.03 -18.97
CA LYS A 121 2.95 16.10 -18.53
C LYS A 121 3.40 16.95 -19.71
N TYR A 122 3.64 18.22 -19.45
CA TYR A 122 4.33 19.09 -20.39
C TYR A 122 5.84 19.05 -20.11
N VAL A 123 6.65 18.90 -21.18
CA VAL A 123 8.12 18.88 -21.07
C VAL A 123 8.70 19.93 -22.02
N PRO A 124 9.30 21.02 -21.48
CA PRO A 124 9.92 22.05 -22.29
C PRO A 124 11.09 21.49 -23.11
N LYS A 125 11.41 22.14 -24.24
CA LYS A 125 12.56 21.75 -25.07
C LYS A 125 13.87 22.15 -24.38
N THR A 126 14.41 21.27 -23.56
CA THR A 126 15.76 21.36 -23.00
C THR A 126 16.73 20.53 -23.83
N LYS A 127 18.00 20.93 -23.90
CA LYS A 127 19.06 20.10 -24.51
C LYS A 127 19.94 19.56 -23.39
N GLY A 128 20.16 18.26 -23.35
CA GLY A 128 20.90 17.61 -22.28
C GLY A 128 20.99 16.10 -22.48
N VAL A 129 21.53 15.41 -21.49
CA VAL A 129 21.75 13.95 -21.53
C VAL A 129 20.87 13.18 -20.54
N GLY A 130 19.98 13.87 -19.81
CA GLY A 130 18.97 13.25 -18.95
C GLY A 130 19.51 12.87 -17.57
N LEU A 131 20.39 13.68 -17.01
CA LEU A 131 20.98 13.44 -15.69
C LEU A 131 20.39 14.39 -14.65
N GLY A 132 19.87 13.84 -13.55
CA GLY A 132 19.69 14.58 -12.30
C GLY A 132 20.97 14.50 -11.48
N ILE A 133 21.51 15.66 -11.12
CA ILE A 133 22.84 15.80 -10.52
C ILE A 133 22.75 16.70 -9.30
N TYR A 134 23.36 16.27 -8.21
CA TYR A 134 23.53 17.06 -7.01
C TYR A 134 24.99 17.50 -6.86
N LYS A 135 25.17 18.81 -6.59
CA LYS A 135 26.41 19.33 -6.00
C LYS A 135 26.12 19.76 -4.57
N TYR A 136 26.78 19.12 -3.63
CA TYR A 136 26.68 19.49 -2.23
C TYR A 136 27.41 20.79 -1.96
N ASP A 137 26.86 21.56 -1.03
CA ASP A 137 27.45 22.78 -0.49
C ASP A 137 27.82 22.54 0.96
N LEU A 138 28.97 21.92 1.14
CA LEU A 138 29.58 21.56 2.42
C LEU A 138 31.03 22.03 2.38
N ASP A 139 31.66 22.17 3.55
CA ASP A 139 33.09 22.51 3.63
C ASP A 139 33.98 21.31 3.32
N LEU A 140 33.77 20.69 2.15
CA LEU A 140 34.43 19.48 1.67
C LEU A 140 34.65 19.56 0.15
N ASN A 141 35.75 18.96 -0.30
CA ASN A 141 36.03 18.72 -1.71
C ASN A 141 35.08 17.65 -2.25
N MET A 142 34.08 18.08 -3.02
CA MET A 142 32.98 17.21 -3.43
C MET A 142 32.81 17.13 -4.95
N PRO A 143 32.92 15.92 -5.54
CA PRO A 143 32.51 15.69 -6.91
C PRO A 143 30.98 15.73 -7.05
N LEU A 144 30.49 15.72 -8.29
CA LEU A 144 29.04 15.69 -8.57
C LEU A 144 28.47 14.30 -8.40
N ILE A 145 27.24 14.19 -7.89
CA ILE A 145 26.55 12.90 -7.71
C ILE A 145 25.35 12.80 -8.63
N ILE A 146 25.25 11.70 -9.36
CA ILE A 146 24.10 11.37 -10.20
C ILE A 146 23.00 10.81 -9.31
N THR A 147 21.90 11.56 -9.16
CA THR A 147 20.75 11.19 -8.33
C THR A 147 19.65 10.53 -9.13
N SER A 148 19.52 10.87 -10.41
CA SER A 148 18.58 10.24 -11.34
C SER A 148 19.15 10.18 -12.75
N VAL A 149 18.65 9.20 -13.50
CA VAL A 149 18.92 9.04 -14.93
C VAL A 149 17.55 8.89 -15.59
N GLU A 150 17.25 9.78 -16.53
CA GLU A 150 15.97 9.81 -17.22
C GLU A 150 15.88 8.65 -18.23
N LYS A 151 14.71 7.99 -18.28
CA LYS A 151 14.48 6.86 -19.18
C LYS A 151 14.53 7.26 -20.66
N GLY A 152 15.22 6.46 -21.46
CA GLY A 152 15.46 6.69 -22.88
C GLY A 152 16.44 7.83 -23.19
N SER A 153 17.08 8.39 -22.17
CA SER A 153 18.04 9.49 -22.34
C SER A 153 19.39 9.00 -22.88
N PRO A 154 20.22 9.89 -23.44
CA PRO A 154 21.58 9.55 -23.81
C PRO A 154 22.39 8.92 -22.66
N ALA A 155 22.19 9.37 -21.42
CA ALA A 155 22.86 8.80 -20.26
C ALA A 155 22.42 7.36 -19.95
N GLU A 156 21.11 7.07 -20.00
CA GLU A 156 20.60 5.71 -19.76
C GLU A 156 21.09 4.75 -20.84
N ILE A 157 21.01 5.14 -22.12
CA ILE A 157 21.45 4.32 -23.25
C ILE A 157 22.95 4.01 -23.17
N ALA A 158 23.75 4.95 -22.65
CA ALA A 158 25.18 4.74 -22.42
C ALA A 158 25.48 3.86 -21.19
N GLY A 159 24.47 3.50 -20.39
CA GLY A 159 24.61 2.64 -19.21
C GLY A 159 25.03 3.37 -17.94
N ILE A 160 24.88 4.70 -17.88
CA ILE A 160 25.13 5.46 -16.66
C ILE A 160 24.04 5.13 -15.63
N GLN A 161 24.47 4.88 -14.39
CA GLN A 161 23.57 4.48 -13.30
C GLN A 161 23.34 5.63 -12.32
N LYS A 162 22.21 5.60 -11.61
CA LYS A 162 21.99 6.47 -10.45
C LYS A 162 22.89 6.06 -9.28
N ASN A 163 23.15 6.98 -8.37
CA ASN A 163 24.07 6.83 -7.23
C ASN A 163 25.52 6.56 -7.66
N THR A 164 25.97 7.20 -8.74
CA THR A 164 27.38 7.22 -9.15
C THR A 164 27.90 8.66 -9.13
N ILE A 165 29.20 8.83 -9.28
CA ILE A 165 29.91 10.10 -9.11
C ILE A 165 30.54 10.51 -10.41
N ILE A 166 30.36 11.78 -10.81
CA ILE A 166 31.07 12.38 -11.93
C ILE A 166 32.34 13.03 -11.38
N LEU A 167 33.51 12.46 -11.69
CA LEU A 167 34.82 12.99 -11.31
C LEU A 167 35.24 14.15 -12.21
N LYS A 168 34.96 14.06 -13.51
CA LYS A 168 35.30 15.10 -14.50
C LYS A 168 34.20 15.30 -15.53
N ILE A 169 34.07 16.55 -16.00
CA ILE A 169 33.29 16.92 -17.19
C ILE A 169 34.23 17.56 -18.20
N ASN A 170 34.34 17.00 -19.41
CA ASN A 170 35.23 17.48 -20.47
C ASN A 170 36.66 17.74 -19.96
N ASN A 171 37.23 16.75 -19.26
CA ASN A 171 38.55 16.78 -18.63
C ASN A 171 38.74 17.80 -17.48
N LYS A 172 37.68 18.50 -17.04
CA LYS A 172 37.73 19.39 -15.88
C LYS A 172 37.20 18.68 -14.63
N SER A 173 37.97 18.74 -13.54
CA SER A 173 37.60 18.18 -12.23
C SER A 173 36.31 18.80 -11.72
N THR A 174 35.34 17.98 -11.34
CA THR A 174 34.06 18.48 -10.80
C THR A 174 34.17 19.07 -9.41
N LYS A 175 35.24 18.76 -8.69
CA LYS A 175 35.52 19.28 -7.34
C LYS A 175 35.72 20.80 -7.37
N GLU A 176 36.40 21.30 -8.40
CA GLU A 176 36.78 22.70 -8.57
C GLU A 176 35.71 23.55 -9.27
N LEU A 177 34.71 22.91 -9.87
CA LEU A 177 33.67 23.60 -10.65
C LEU A 177 32.52 24.05 -9.75
N THR A 178 32.08 25.29 -9.91
CA THR A 178 30.83 25.81 -9.35
C THR A 178 29.61 25.12 -9.98
N VAL A 179 28.44 25.25 -9.36
CA VAL A 179 27.17 24.72 -9.92
C VAL A 179 26.93 25.25 -11.34
N ALA A 180 27.08 26.56 -11.53
CA ALA A 180 26.87 27.21 -12.83
C ALA A 180 27.86 26.72 -13.91
N GLU A 181 29.11 26.46 -13.54
CA GLU A 181 30.10 25.89 -14.47
C GLU A 181 29.78 24.44 -14.81
N CYS A 182 29.33 23.64 -13.84
CA CYS A 182 28.88 22.27 -14.07
C CYS A 182 27.71 22.26 -15.06
N GLU A 183 26.68 23.09 -14.84
CA GLU A 183 25.54 23.24 -15.74
C GLU A 183 25.96 23.61 -17.16
N LYS A 184 26.86 24.59 -17.28
CA LYS A 184 27.38 25.02 -18.59
C LYS A 184 28.11 23.88 -19.32
N LEU A 185 28.95 23.13 -18.61
CA LEU A 185 29.72 22.04 -19.20
C LEU A 185 28.85 20.82 -19.54
N LEU A 186 27.91 20.45 -18.69
CA LEU A 186 26.97 19.35 -18.93
C LEU A 186 26.07 19.58 -20.15
N ASN A 187 25.77 20.85 -20.45
CA ASN A 187 24.95 21.22 -21.61
C ASN A 187 25.79 21.57 -22.86
N SER A 188 27.08 21.25 -22.87
CA SER A 188 27.96 21.46 -24.03
C SER A 188 27.65 20.48 -25.17
N LYS A 189 27.87 20.89 -26.43
CA LYS A 189 27.51 20.09 -27.63
C LYS A 189 28.13 18.68 -27.68
N LYS A 190 29.30 18.50 -27.07
CA LYS A 190 29.99 17.22 -26.92
C LYS A 190 30.34 17.08 -25.45
N LEU A 191 29.83 16.04 -24.81
CA LEU A 191 29.98 15.82 -23.39
C LEU A 191 30.81 14.57 -23.14
N GLU A 192 31.92 14.72 -22.42
CA GLU A 192 32.73 13.61 -21.92
C GLU A 192 32.64 13.60 -20.39
N LEU A 193 32.23 12.47 -19.81
CA LEU A 193 32.10 12.29 -18.36
C LEU A 193 33.03 11.19 -17.90
N GLU A 194 33.85 11.47 -16.89
CA GLU A 194 34.57 10.45 -16.11
C GLU A 194 33.71 10.15 -14.87
N VAL A 195 33.18 8.94 -14.78
CA VAL A 195 32.20 8.53 -13.77
C VAL A 195 32.68 7.30 -13.02
N THR A 196 32.44 7.23 -11.72
CA THR A 196 32.77 6.08 -10.88
C THR A 196 31.63 5.71 -9.92
N ASP A 197 31.66 4.50 -9.37
CA ASP A 197 30.82 4.15 -8.22
C ASP A 197 31.18 4.94 -6.95
N LEU A 198 30.34 4.86 -5.92
CA LEU A 198 30.53 5.58 -4.65
C LEU A 198 31.79 5.18 -3.88
N GLN A 199 32.43 4.07 -4.22
CA GLN A 199 33.66 3.60 -3.57
C GLN A 199 34.91 3.97 -4.38
N ASN A 200 34.73 4.64 -5.52
CA ASN A 200 35.78 4.94 -6.49
C ASN A 200 36.51 3.69 -7.06
N ASN A 201 35.83 2.55 -7.11
CA ASN A 201 36.46 1.29 -7.52
C ASN A 201 36.38 1.05 -9.04
N ASN A 202 35.48 1.74 -9.74
CA ASN A 202 35.15 1.46 -11.13
C ASN A 202 35.00 2.73 -11.97
N VAL A 203 36.13 3.34 -12.34
CA VAL A 203 36.16 4.53 -13.19
C VAL A 203 35.85 4.17 -14.65
N LYS A 204 34.91 4.89 -15.27
CA LYS A 204 34.48 4.74 -16.66
C LYS A 204 34.36 6.10 -17.35
N ASN A 205 34.69 6.15 -18.63
CA ASN A 205 34.56 7.34 -19.46
C ASN A 205 33.39 7.21 -20.44
N TYR A 206 32.53 8.23 -20.49
CA TYR A 206 31.34 8.26 -21.34
C TYR A 206 31.40 9.45 -22.28
N ARG A 207 31.19 9.20 -23.57
CA ARG A 207 31.05 10.25 -24.60
C ARG A 207 29.59 10.33 -25.01
N LEU A 208 28.94 11.42 -24.64
CA LEU A 208 27.51 11.64 -24.79
C LEU A 208 27.24 12.81 -25.73
N THR A 209 26.17 12.67 -26.50
CA THR A 209 25.64 13.74 -27.35
C THR A 209 24.32 14.22 -26.74
N PRO A 210 24.23 15.47 -26.25
CA PRO A 210 22.98 16.00 -25.76
C PRO A 210 21.88 15.95 -26.81
N GLN A 211 20.70 15.53 -26.39
CA GLN A 211 19.51 15.44 -27.23
C GLN A 211 18.42 16.37 -26.71
N SER A 212 17.46 16.70 -27.58
CA SER A 212 16.31 17.51 -27.17
C SER A 212 15.43 16.74 -26.19
N TYR A 213 14.79 17.46 -25.28
CA TYR A 213 13.84 17.01 -24.26
C TYR A 213 14.41 16.21 -23.11
N TYR A 214 15.74 16.10 -23.03
CA TYR A 214 16.42 15.56 -21.87
C TYR A 214 17.10 16.73 -21.19
N ALA A 215 16.71 17.04 -19.96
CA ALA A 215 17.37 18.07 -19.18
C ALA A 215 18.55 17.46 -18.43
N ASN A 216 19.64 18.22 -18.31
CA ASN A 216 20.57 18.01 -17.22
C ASN A 216 20.12 18.94 -16.09
N GLU A 217 19.72 18.37 -14.96
CA GLU A 217 19.33 19.14 -13.80
C GLU A 217 20.46 19.10 -12.79
N VAL A 218 21.24 20.17 -12.70
CA VAL A 218 22.18 20.33 -11.58
C VAL A 218 21.43 21.09 -10.50
N LYS A 219 21.13 20.40 -9.40
CA LYS A 219 20.57 21.04 -8.21
C LYS A 219 21.70 21.22 -7.21
N LYS A 220 21.71 22.37 -6.56
CA LYS A 220 22.38 22.48 -5.27
C LYS A 220 21.71 21.46 -4.36
N ALA A 221 22.47 20.50 -3.87
CA ALA A 221 21.92 19.46 -3.03
C ALA A 221 21.34 20.13 -1.79
N GLU A 222 20.03 20.04 -1.61
CA GLU A 222 19.46 20.34 -0.32
C GLU A 222 19.95 19.27 0.66
N LYS A 223 20.40 19.75 1.81
CA LYS A 223 20.89 19.01 2.96
C LYS A 223 19.93 17.83 3.29
N GLY A 224 20.33 16.57 3.02
CA GLY A 224 19.42 15.40 3.08
C GLY A 224 20.04 13.99 2.83
N TRP A 225 19.19 12.95 2.71
CA TRP A 225 19.53 11.49 2.77
C TRP A 225 20.64 11.01 1.83
N VAL A 226 20.76 11.63 0.64
CA VAL A 226 21.79 11.30 -0.37
C VAL A 226 23.22 11.44 0.21
N LEU A 227 23.38 12.21 1.30
CA LEU A 227 24.67 12.45 1.94
C LEU A 227 25.28 11.18 2.55
N SER A 228 24.47 10.32 3.17
CA SER A 228 24.97 9.13 3.89
C SER A 228 25.78 8.16 3.00
N LYS A 229 25.31 7.93 1.78
CA LYS A 229 26.00 7.05 0.81
C LYS A 229 27.16 7.75 0.11
N ALA A 230 27.06 9.08 -0.04
CA ALA A 230 28.06 9.92 -0.66
C ALA A 230 29.28 10.18 0.23
N MET A 231 29.12 10.15 1.56
CA MET A 231 30.19 10.43 2.52
C MET A 231 31.42 9.55 2.35
N LEU A 232 31.24 8.29 1.96
CA LEU A 232 32.35 7.38 1.70
C LEU A 232 33.19 7.79 0.48
N ALA A 233 32.57 8.42 -0.52
CA ALA A 233 33.34 8.94 -1.65
C ALA A 233 34.10 10.21 -1.27
N PHE A 234 33.50 11.03 -0.40
CA PHE A 234 34.14 12.25 0.07
C PHE A 234 35.34 11.95 0.97
N SER A 235 35.40 10.79 1.62
CA SER A 235 36.53 10.45 2.49
C SER A 235 37.88 10.37 1.78
N GLN A 236 37.90 10.15 0.47
CA GLN A 236 39.14 9.99 -0.30
C GLN A 236 39.93 11.29 -0.48
N ASP A 237 39.23 12.43 -0.48
CA ASP A 237 39.78 13.73 -0.85
C ASP A 237 39.69 14.77 0.27
N ASN A 238 39.25 14.34 1.45
CA ASN A 238 38.98 15.21 2.59
C ASN A 238 39.59 14.62 3.87
N PRO A 239 39.95 15.46 4.85
CA PRO A 239 40.33 15.00 6.18
C PRO A 239 39.16 14.29 6.87
N LYS A 240 39.45 13.15 7.52
CA LYS A 240 38.48 12.33 8.25
C LYS A 240 37.63 13.13 9.22
N GLU A 241 38.25 13.99 10.01
CA GLU A 241 37.58 14.79 11.03
C GLU A 241 36.54 15.73 10.40
N LYS A 242 36.85 16.33 9.24
CA LYS A 242 35.90 17.18 8.51
C LYS A 242 34.74 16.38 7.93
N VAL A 243 35.00 15.21 7.34
CA VAL A 243 33.96 14.33 6.78
C VAL A 243 32.99 13.89 7.86
N LEU A 244 33.52 13.44 9.00
CA LEU A 244 32.71 13.04 10.15
C LEU A 244 31.94 14.22 10.75
N ALA A 245 32.55 15.39 10.91
CA ALA A 245 31.90 16.57 11.43
C ALA A 245 30.71 17.02 10.57
N GLU A 246 30.86 17.02 9.24
CA GLU A 246 29.77 17.34 8.31
C GLU A 246 28.66 16.28 8.31
N TYR A 247 29.03 15.00 8.40
CA TYR A 247 28.04 13.94 8.54
C TYR A 247 27.25 14.09 9.85
N PHE A 248 27.92 14.32 10.98
CA PHE A 248 27.28 14.48 12.29
C PHE A 248 26.43 15.75 12.38
N ASN A 249 26.79 16.82 11.68
CA ASN A 249 25.98 18.03 11.62
C ASN A 249 24.57 17.77 11.05
N THR A 250 24.38 16.74 10.20
CA THR A 250 23.05 16.35 9.70
C THR A 250 22.10 15.80 10.75
N PHE A 251 22.61 15.50 11.94
CA PHE A 251 21.87 15.01 13.09
C PHE A 251 21.50 16.12 14.07
N ASN A 252 21.90 17.36 13.79
CA ASN A 252 21.51 18.51 14.61
C ASN A 252 19.96 18.53 14.74
N PRO A 253 19.41 18.67 15.97
CA PRO A 253 17.95 18.72 16.18
C PRO A 253 17.24 19.77 15.33
N ASP A 254 17.88 20.93 15.11
CA ASP A 254 17.34 22.06 14.34
C ASP A 254 17.66 21.96 12.84
N TYR A 255 18.26 20.84 12.40
CA TYR A 255 18.55 20.61 11.00
C TYR A 255 17.24 20.47 10.20
N ASN A 256 16.96 21.47 9.37
CA ASN A 256 15.78 21.51 8.51
C ASN A 256 15.96 20.56 7.32
N ARG A 257 15.05 19.59 7.18
CA ARG A 257 15.01 18.69 6.03
C ARG A 257 14.21 19.29 4.88
N THR A 258 14.32 18.68 3.70
CA THR A 258 13.66 19.13 2.46
C THR A 258 12.12 19.22 2.54
N ASN A 259 11.49 18.68 3.57
CA ASN A 259 10.05 18.78 3.84
C ASN A 259 9.67 19.96 4.74
N GLY A 260 10.62 20.83 5.10
CA GLY A 260 10.41 21.99 5.97
C GLY A 260 10.33 21.68 7.46
N MET A 261 10.53 20.42 7.86
CA MET A 261 10.57 20.00 9.27
C MET A 261 12.00 19.72 9.71
N THR A 262 12.29 20.08 10.95
CA THR A 262 13.52 19.78 11.65
C THR A 262 13.59 18.30 12.06
N ASN A 263 14.80 17.80 12.35
CA ASN A 263 14.97 16.45 12.90
C ASN A 263 14.16 16.26 14.19
N LYS A 264 14.11 17.29 15.04
CA LYS A 264 13.34 17.29 16.29
C LYS A 264 11.84 17.13 16.04
N GLU A 265 11.27 17.94 15.15
CA GLU A 265 9.83 17.89 14.84
C GLU A 265 9.41 16.52 14.28
N ILE A 266 10.24 15.93 13.41
CA ILE A 266 9.99 14.59 12.87
C ILE A 266 9.96 13.54 13.99
N ALA A 267 10.94 13.59 14.91
CA ALA A 267 10.99 12.66 16.03
C ALA A 267 9.78 12.81 16.97
N GLU A 268 9.35 14.05 17.23
CA GLU A 268 8.16 14.35 18.03
C GLU A 268 6.88 13.84 17.34
N GLU A 269 6.75 14.02 16.03
CA GLU A 269 5.62 13.53 15.25
C GLU A 269 5.51 11.99 15.33
N ASP A 270 6.62 11.28 15.15
CA ASP A 270 6.66 9.82 15.25
C ASP A 270 6.28 9.31 16.65
N ILE A 271 6.74 10.00 17.71
CA ILE A 271 6.35 9.69 19.09
C ILE A 271 4.83 9.89 19.28
N GLN A 272 4.29 11.02 18.82
CA GLN A 272 2.86 11.34 18.96
C GLN A 272 1.95 10.36 18.20
N LYS A 273 2.36 9.93 17.00
CA LYS A 273 1.65 8.93 16.18
C LYS A 273 1.42 7.61 16.92
N LEU A 274 2.32 7.22 17.82
CA LEU A 274 2.20 6.00 18.60
C LEU A 274 1.59 6.23 19.99
N GLN A 275 1.85 7.38 20.61
CA GLN A 275 1.33 7.69 21.94
C GLN A 275 -0.19 7.84 21.96
N LYS A 276 -0.76 8.54 20.96
CA LYS A 276 -2.22 8.75 20.86
C LYS A 276 -3.01 7.44 20.80
N PRO A 277 -2.78 6.52 19.84
CA PRO A 277 -3.52 5.27 19.79
C PRO A 277 -3.22 4.34 20.98
N TYR A 278 -2.04 4.45 21.61
CA TYR A 278 -1.79 3.73 22.85
C TYR A 278 -2.64 4.21 24.03
N LEU A 279 -2.92 5.51 24.14
CA LEU A 279 -3.88 6.03 25.11
C LEU A 279 -5.31 5.56 24.82
N GLU A 280 -5.68 5.40 23.54
CA GLU A 280 -6.96 4.80 23.14
C GLU A 280 -7.03 3.31 23.53
N PHE A 281 -5.95 2.55 23.37
CA PHE A 281 -5.86 1.19 23.91
C PHE A 281 -6.09 1.19 25.42
N LYS A 282 -5.49 2.13 26.17
CA LYS A 282 -5.66 2.22 27.63
C LYS A 282 -7.10 2.52 28.04
N SER A 283 -7.84 3.31 27.26
CA SER A 283 -9.23 3.66 27.56
C SER A 283 -10.22 2.55 27.17
N ASN A 284 -9.94 1.79 26.10
CA ASN A 284 -10.76 0.65 25.68
C ASN A 284 -9.91 -0.55 25.26
N LYS A 285 -9.49 -1.34 26.25
CA LYS A 285 -8.63 -2.49 26.02
C LYS A 285 -9.30 -3.66 25.29
N ASN A 286 -10.63 -3.71 25.20
CA ASN A 286 -11.39 -4.87 24.68
C ASN A 286 -11.54 -4.89 23.15
N ASN A 287 -11.08 -3.85 22.44
CA ASN A 287 -11.16 -3.80 20.99
C ASN A 287 -10.01 -4.58 20.32
N MET A 288 -10.17 -5.91 20.17
CA MET A 288 -9.08 -6.78 19.69
C MET A 288 -8.59 -6.46 18.28
N LYS A 289 -9.47 -6.01 17.38
CA LYS A 289 -9.07 -5.58 16.02
C LYS A 289 -8.16 -4.35 16.09
N PHE A 290 -8.53 -3.36 16.90
CA PHE A 290 -7.72 -2.17 17.13
C PHE A 290 -6.38 -2.53 17.77
N ASN A 291 -6.40 -3.35 18.82
CA ASN A 291 -5.19 -3.81 19.51
C ASN A 291 -4.22 -4.50 18.55
N LYS A 292 -4.73 -5.34 17.63
CA LYS A 292 -3.89 -6.02 16.63
C LYS A 292 -3.22 -5.02 15.69
N ASN A 293 -4.00 -4.09 15.14
CA ASN A 293 -3.47 -3.07 14.25
C ASN A 293 -2.44 -2.18 14.95
N LEU A 294 -2.69 -1.78 16.19
CA LEU A 294 -1.75 -1.00 16.98
C LEU A 294 -0.46 -1.78 17.30
N TYR A 295 -0.59 -3.05 17.71
CA TYR A 295 0.56 -3.92 17.95
C TYR A 295 1.45 -4.05 16.71
N ASP A 296 0.86 -4.28 15.53
CA ASP A 296 1.61 -4.40 14.27
C ASP A 296 2.26 -3.08 13.86
N GLY A 297 1.54 -1.96 14.02
CA GLY A 297 2.05 -0.62 13.76
C GLY A 297 3.26 -0.30 14.65
N ILE A 298 3.16 -0.53 15.96
CA ILE A 298 4.28 -0.31 16.89
C ILE A 298 5.50 -1.15 16.51
N ASN A 299 5.32 -2.44 16.18
CA ASN A 299 6.44 -3.29 15.78
C ASN A 299 7.08 -2.86 14.46
N THR A 300 6.31 -2.27 13.55
CA THR A 300 6.82 -1.69 12.31
C THR A 300 7.76 -0.51 12.61
N PHE A 301 7.35 0.42 13.46
CA PHE A 301 8.18 1.56 13.90
C PHE A 301 9.45 1.09 14.63
N ILE A 302 9.34 0.10 15.52
CA ILE A 302 10.50 -0.49 16.20
C ILE A 302 11.51 -1.03 15.18
N SER A 303 11.04 -1.76 14.17
CA SER A 303 11.91 -2.31 13.13
C SER A 303 12.61 -1.19 12.34
N GLN A 304 11.86 -0.19 11.89
CA GLN A 304 12.39 0.94 11.12
C GLN A 304 13.45 1.72 11.90
N TYR A 305 13.22 1.99 13.19
CA TYR A 305 14.21 2.71 14.02
C TYR A 305 15.48 1.88 14.23
N LYS A 306 15.38 0.55 14.39
CA LYS A 306 16.53 -0.35 14.48
C LYS A 306 17.36 -0.34 13.19
N GLU A 307 16.70 -0.42 12.03
CA GLU A 307 17.35 -0.36 10.73
C GLU A 307 18.04 0.98 10.49
N LEU A 308 17.37 2.09 10.83
CA LEU A 308 17.95 3.44 10.72
C LEU A 308 19.21 3.58 11.57
N ASN A 309 19.18 3.15 12.83
CA ASN A 309 20.37 3.19 13.70
C ASN A 309 21.50 2.35 13.09
N LYS A 310 21.20 1.12 12.67
CA LYS A 310 22.19 0.23 12.02
C LYS A 310 22.83 0.90 10.82
N TRP A 311 22.05 1.45 9.89
CA TRP A 311 22.56 2.07 8.67
C TRP A 311 23.44 3.30 8.96
N LYS A 312 23.03 4.10 9.95
CA LYS A 312 23.75 5.31 10.35
C LYS A 312 25.09 4.99 11.01
N ILE A 313 25.12 4.01 11.90
CA ILE A 313 26.36 3.51 12.52
C ILE A 313 27.27 2.86 11.47
N GLU A 314 26.71 2.04 10.58
CA GLU A 314 27.47 1.40 9.50
C GLU A 314 28.12 2.43 8.57
N THR A 315 27.44 3.56 8.32
CA THR A 315 28.02 4.67 7.54
C THR A 315 29.29 5.21 8.20
N VAL A 316 29.23 5.50 9.51
CA VAL A 316 30.41 5.96 10.26
C VAL A 316 31.51 4.91 10.24
N LYS A 317 31.16 3.64 10.48
CA LYS A 317 32.11 2.52 10.44
C LYS A 317 32.84 2.48 9.10
N ASN A 318 32.11 2.54 7.98
CA ASN A 318 32.70 2.49 6.65
C ASN A 318 33.61 3.68 6.37
N ILE A 319 33.27 4.88 6.85
CA ILE A 319 34.15 6.05 6.77
C ILE A 319 35.44 5.76 7.54
N LEU A 320 35.37 5.31 8.79
CA LEU A 320 36.53 5.01 9.62
C LEU A 320 37.41 3.89 9.05
N VAL A 321 36.80 2.83 8.51
CA VAL A 321 37.52 1.77 7.78
C VAL A 321 38.25 2.35 6.57
N SER A 322 37.63 3.25 5.81
CA SER A 322 38.27 3.84 4.62
C SER A 322 39.53 4.65 4.95
N TYR A 323 39.65 5.14 6.18
CA TYR A 323 40.86 5.80 6.69
C TYR A 323 41.80 4.85 7.44
N GLY A 324 41.49 3.56 7.55
CA GLY A 324 42.29 2.57 8.28
C GLY A 324 42.20 2.67 9.81
N GLU A 325 41.18 3.36 10.34
CA GLU A 325 41.02 3.59 11.78
C GLU A 325 40.33 2.43 12.50
N LEU A 326 39.51 1.67 11.77
CA LEU A 326 38.80 0.51 12.26
C LEU A 326 38.88 -0.63 11.25
N ASP A 327 38.72 -1.86 11.74
CA ASP A 327 38.52 -3.04 10.88
C ASP A 327 37.07 -3.13 10.37
N ASN A 328 36.86 -3.77 9.23
CA ASN A 328 35.53 -4.08 8.71
C ASN A 328 34.66 -4.88 9.70
N SER A 329 35.27 -5.69 10.57
CA SER A 329 34.63 -6.46 11.62
C SER A 329 34.33 -5.66 12.90
N ALA A 330 34.68 -4.36 12.95
CA ALA A 330 34.46 -3.54 14.13
C ALA A 330 32.98 -3.53 14.54
N SER A 331 32.76 -3.71 15.84
CA SER A 331 31.45 -3.67 16.49
C SER A 331 30.90 -2.25 16.60
N GLU A 332 29.59 -2.12 16.80
CA GLU A 332 28.95 -0.83 17.12
C GLU A 332 29.64 -0.14 18.30
N LYS A 333 30.01 -0.90 19.34
CA LYS A 333 30.68 -0.37 20.53
C LYS A 333 32.03 0.27 20.20
N GLU A 334 32.81 -0.36 19.32
CA GLU A 334 34.10 0.19 18.88
C GLU A 334 33.93 1.50 18.11
N VAL A 335 32.92 1.58 17.23
CA VAL A 335 32.57 2.81 16.52
C VAL A 335 32.20 3.93 17.49
N PHE A 336 31.34 3.66 18.48
CA PHE A 336 30.96 4.65 19.49
C PHE A 336 32.12 5.11 20.37
N ASN A 337 32.97 4.16 20.80
CA ASN A 337 34.16 4.48 21.57
C ASN A 337 35.08 5.42 20.78
N TYR A 338 35.30 5.13 19.50
CA TYR A 338 36.11 5.98 18.62
C TYR A 338 35.55 7.41 18.57
N ILE A 339 34.27 7.57 18.21
CA ILE A 339 33.64 8.89 18.07
C ILE A 339 33.78 9.70 19.37
N THR A 340 33.53 9.04 20.51
CA THR A 340 33.58 9.68 21.83
C THR A 340 35.00 10.12 22.20
N SER A 341 36.00 9.26 21.94
CA SER A 341 37.41 9.54 22.24
C SER A 341 38.02 10.58 21.31
N ALA A 342 37.65 10.57 20.02
CA ALA A 342 38.23 11.45 18.99
C ALA A 342 37.76 12.90 19.09
N LYS A 343 36.72 13.20 19.89
CA LYS A 343 36.16 14.55 20.09
C LYS A 343 35.87 15.29 18.77
N VAL A 344 35.40 14.54 17.76
CA VAL A 344 35.00 15.12 16.48
C VAL A 344 33.86 16.12 16.71
N GLU A 345 33.93 17.26 16.05
CA GLU A 345 32.88 18.27 16.09
C GLU A 345 31.51 17.66 15.73
N ASN A 346 30.43 18.15 16.33
CA ASN A 346 29.05 17.71 16.12
C ASN A 346 28.74 16.25 16.52
N SER A 347 29.72 15.47 16.99
CA SER A 347 29.53 14.05 17.39
C SER A 347 28.40 13.83 18.40
N ASN A 348 28.18 14.79 19.31
CA ASN A 348 27.08 14.74 20.27
C ASN A 348 25.70 14.67 19.61
N TYR A 349 25.49 15.33 18.46
CA TYR A 349 24.21 15.26 17.75
C TYR A 349 23.93 13.83 17.25
N PHE A 350 24.94 13.19 16.68
CA PHE A 350 24.85 11.80 16.25
C PHE A 350 24.58 10.86 17.42
N ILE A 351 25.38 10.96 18.49
CA ILE A 351 25.25 10.09 19.67
C ILE A 351 23.86 10.24 20.30
N ASN A 352 23.43 11.49 20.55
CA ASN A 352 22.13 11.78 21.17
C ASN A 352 20.97 11.26 20.33
N GLU A 353 21.05 11.39 19.00
CA GLU A 353 20.03 10.87 18.11
C GLU A 353 19.92 9.34 18.20
N ILE A 354 21.04 8.61 18.18
CA ILE A 354 21.03 7.15 18.27
C ILE A 354 20.46 6.69 19.62
N GLU A 355 20.90 7.31 20.71
CA GLU A 355 20.43 6.97 22.07
C GLU A 355 18.96 7.35 22.28
N SER A 356 18.50 8.47 21.74
CA SER A 356 17.09 8.85 21.73
C SER A 356 16.23 7.78 21.02
N ARG A 357 16.66 7.33 19.83
CA ARG A 357 15.96 6.23 19.13
C ARG A 357 15.96 4.93 19.92
N LYS A 358 17.07 4.58 20.59
CA LYS A 358 17.13 3.39 21.46
C LYS A 358 16.13 3.52 22.62
N HIS A 359 16.02 4.70 23.22
CA HIS A 359 15.02 4.97 24.25
C HIS A 359 13.58 4.81 23.72
N SER A 360 13.27 5.38 22.55
CA SER A 360 11.96 5.20 21.90
C SER A 360 11.65 3.73 21.63
N ILE A 361 12.60 2.97 21.08
CA ILE A 361 12.46 1.53 20.83
C ILE A 361 12.09 0.78 22.13
N ASN A 362 12.77 1.08 23.24
CA ASN A 362 12.50 0.42 24.52
C ASN A 362 11.09 0.73 25.03
N THR A 363 10.68 1.99 24.99
CA THR A 363 9.34 2.44 25.37
C THR A 363 8.26 1.75 24.52
N TRP A 364 8.43 1.73 23.20
CA TRP A 364 7.50 1.10 22.27
C TRP A 364 7.45 -0.42 22.43
N THR A 365 8.58 -1.05 22.74
CA THR A 365 8.64 -2.50 23.02
C THR A 365 7.80 -2.84 24.25
N ALA A 366 7.88 -2.02 25.31
CA ALA A 366 7.06 -2.19 26.51
C ALA A 366 5.56 -2.02 26.19
N MET A 367 5.20 -1.01 25.37
CA MET A 367 3.82 -0.80 24.92
C MET A 367 3.27 -2.00 24.14
N ALA A 368 4.03 -2.48 23.15
CA ALA A 368 3.64 -3.63 22.34
C ALA A 368 3.47 -4.90 23.19
N LYS A 369 4.35 -5.10 24.18
CA LYS A 369 4.25 -6.22 25.12
C LYS A 369 2.96 -6.15 25.93
N GLU A 370 2.62 -4.99 26.51
CA GLU A 370 1.39 -4.85 27.28
C GLU A 370 0.14 -5.13 26.42
N ILE A 371 0.08 -4.58 25.20
CA ILE A 371 -1.05 -4.80 24.29
C ILE A 371 -1.22 -6.29 24.00
N LYS A 372 -0.12 -6.98 23.69
CA LYS A 372 -0.12 -8.41 23.38
C LYS A 372 -0.56 -9.23 24.59
N ASP A 373 0.06 -9.02 25.75
CA ASP A 373 -0.22 -9.79 26.96
C ASP A 373 -1.69 -9.67 27.38
N TYR A 374 -2.22 -8.44 27.37
CA TYR A 374 -3.62 -8.20 27.66
C TYR A 374 -4.54 -8.90 26.65
N SER A 375 -4.28 -8.71 25.35
CA SER A 375 -5.16 -9.21 24.29
C SER A 375 -5.17 -10.74 24.25
N VAL A 376 -4.02 -11.39 24.43
CA VAL A 376 -3.92 -12.85 24.55
C VAL A 376 -4.72 -13.35 25.75
N ALA A 377 -4.58 -12.73 26.92
CA ALA A 377 -5.32 -13.14 28.11
C ALA A 377 -6.83 -12.98 27.93
N TYR A 378 -7.26 -11.85 27.35
CA TYR A 378 -8.66 -11.56 27.07
C TYR A 378 -9.26 -12.58 26.10
N GLU A 379 -8.64 -12.81 24.94
CA GLU A 379 -9.14 -13.75 23.94
C GLU A 379 -9.11 -15.20 24.44
N THR A 380 -8.09 -15.59 25.22
CA THR A 380 -8.04 -16.91 25.86
C THR A 380 -9.24 -17.12 26.78
N LYS A 381 -9.57 -16.13 27.61
CA LYS A 381 -10.74 -16.19 28.49
C LYS A 381 -12.04 -16.30 27.67
N GLN A 382 -12.17 -15.51 26.60
CA GLN A 382 -13.33 -15.57 25.69
C GLN A 382 -13.46 -16.93 25.00
N LYS A 383 -12.35 -17.53 24.58
CA LYS A 383 -12.31 -18.87 23.97
C LYS A 383 -12.69 -19.97 24.96
N GLN A 384 -12.25 -19.86 26.22
CA GLN A 384 -12.62 -20.80 27.28
C GLN A 384 -14.09 -20.69 27.70
N SER A 385 -14.65 -19.48 27.68
CA SER A 385 -16.08 -19.24 27.96
C SER A 385 -17.00 -19.57 26.79
N ALA A 386 -16.46 -19.96 25.62
CA ALA A 386 -17.28 -20.33 24.48
C ALA A 386 -18.11 -21.58 24.82
N PRO A 387 -19.42 -21.61 24.51
CA PRO A 387 -20.27 -22.76 24.80
C PRO A 387 -19.72 -24.03 24.16
N LYS A 388 -19.49 -25.07 24.95
CA LYS A 388 -19.09 -26.38 24.42
C LYS A 388 -20.31 -27.06 23.80
N VAL A 389 -20.26 -27.23 22.49
CA VAL A 389 -21.24 -28.00 21.74
C VAL A 389 -20.92 -29.49 21.91
N THR A 390 -21.76 -30.23 22.63
CA THR A 390 -21.57 -31.66 22.93
C THR A 390 -22.45 -32.59 22.08
N THR A 391 -23.44 -32.03 21.39
CA THR A 391 -24.36 -32.76 20.53
C THR A 391 -23.79 -32.91 19.11
N PRO A 392 -24.11 -34.00 18.38
CA PRO A 392 -23.52 -34.30 17.08
C PRO A 392 -24.10 -33.48 15.91
N TYR A 393 -24.88 -32.43 16.21
CA TYR A 393 -25.56 -31.63 15.19
C TYR A 393 -24.60 -30.72 14.43
N PHE A 394 -24.90 -30.47 13.16
CA PHE A 394 -24.18 -29.52 12.32
C PHE A 394 -25.17 -28.63 11.56
N ILE A 395 -24.77 -27.38 11.29
CA ILE A 395 -25.55 -26.46 10.45
C ILE A 395 -25.60 -27.05 9.05
N ASP A 396 -26.78 -27.48 8.62
CA ASP A 396 -26.97 -27.86 7.23
C ASP A 396 -27.11 -26.57 6.42
N ASN A 397 -26.34 -26.42 5.35
CA ASN A 397 -26.32 -25.21 4.52
C ASN A 397 -27.58 -25.09 3.63
N MET A 398 -28.55 -25.98 3.78
CA MET A 398 -29.83 -25.98 3.09
C MET A 398 -30.89 -25.16 3.85
N ASP A 399 -31.58 -24.27 3.15
CA ASP A 399 -32.72 -23.54 3.69
C ASP A 399 -33.90 -24.49 3.95
N PHE A 400 -34.56 -24.37 5.11
CA PHE A 400 -35.71 -25.22 5.46
C PHE A 400 -36.87 -25.11 4.44
N ARG A 401 -36.98 -23.99 3.72
CA ARG A 401 -37.90 -23.82 2.58
C ARG A 401 -37.78 -24.91 1.55
N GLU A 402 -36.54 -25.28 1.21
CA GLU A 402 -36.29 -26.26 0.16
C GLU A 402 -36.82 -27.64 0.55
N ILE A 403 -36.83 -27.94 1.85
CA ILE A 403 -37.44 -29.16 2.40
C ILE A 403 -38.96 -29.12 2.25
N LEU A 404 -39.59 -27.98 2.57
CA LEU A 404 -41.05 -27.81 2.50
C LEU A 404 -41.57 -27.72 1.07
N TRP A 405 -40.88 -27.04 0.16
CA TRP A 405 -41.38 -26.73 -1.18
C TRP A 405 -41.31 -27.92 -2.15
N GLY A 406 -40.37 -28.84 -1.93
CA GLY A 406 -40.30 -30.08 -2.71
C GLY A 406 -39.96 -29.90 -4.20
N TRP A 407 -39.35 -28.78 -4.61
CA TRP A 407 -38.94 -28.54 -6.01
C TRP A 407 -37.87 -29.54 -6.50
N GLN A 408 -37.80 -29.69 -7.83
CA GLN A 408 -37.10 -30.71 -8.61
C GLN A 408 -35.75 -31.18 -8.00
N THR A 409 -35.59 -32.50 -7.81
CA THR A 409 -34.35 -33.16 -7.32
C THR A 409 -33.78 -32.67 -5.97
N ALA A 410 -34.58 -32.00 -5.14
CA ALA A 410 -34.14 -31.39 -3.88
C ALA A 410 -33.62 -32.40 -2.83
N LYS A 411 -32.50 -32.00 -2.21
CA LYS A 411 -31.73 -32.72 -1.17
C LYS A 411 -32.62 -33.14 0.00
N GLN A 412 -32.39 -34.35 0.50
CA GLN A 412 -33.06 -34.87 1.70
C GLN A 412 -32.44 -34.21 2.95
N PRO A 413 -33.23 -33.98 4.03
CA PRO A 413 -32.65 -33.53 5.28
C PRO A 413 -31.58 -34.51 5.75
N GLN A 414 -30.45 -33.98 6.20
CA GLN A 414 -29.32 -34.80 6.63
C GLN A 414 -29.48 -35.23 8.08
N LYS A 415 -29.08 -36.47 8.40
CA LYS A 415 -29.03 -36.95 9.79
C LYS A 415 -28.17 -36.00 10.62
N ASN A 416 -28.71 -35.51 11.75
CA ASN A 416 -28.09 -34.50 12.61
C ASN A 416 -27.99 -33.07 12.02
N GLY A 417 -28.54 -32.83 10.83
CA GLY A 417 -28.67 -31.48 10.27
C GLY A 417 -29.63 -30.64 11.10
N ILE A 418 -29.16 -29.49 11.58
CA ILE A 418 -29.96 -28.50 12.30
C ILE A 418 -30.37 -27.36 11.36
N TYR A 419 -31.64 -26.99 11.41
CA TYR A 419 -32.27 -25.98 10.56
C TYR A 419 -32.95 -24.94 11.43
N ILE A 420 -33.07 -23.73 10.89
CA ILE A 420 -33.89 -22.67 11.49
C ILE A 420 -35.08 -22.37 10.58
N ILE A 421 -36.28 -22.45 11.13
CA ILE A 421 -37.50 -22.02 10.46
C ILE A 421 -37.57 -20.50 10.61
N THR A 422 -37.26 -19.77 9.55
CA THR A 422 -37.40 -18.31 9.53
C THR A 422 -38.82 -17.91 9.16
N SER A 423 -39.22 -16.67 9.42
CA SER A 423 -40.50 -16.13 8.93
C SER A 423 -40.61 -16.18 7.40
N GLN A 424 -39.47 -16.08 6.70
CA GLN A 424 -39.40 -16.22 5.26
C GLN A 424 -39.58 -17.67 4.80
N ALA A 425 -39.43 -18.65 5.71
CA ALA A 425 -39.56 -20.05 5.36
C ALA A 425 -40.97 -20.44 4.92
N GLY A 426 -41.95 -19.64 5.30
CA GLY A 426 -43.35 -19.88 4.93
C GLY A 426 -43.86 -21.22 5.46
N ALA A 427 -43.45 -21.60 6.68
CA ALA A 427 -43.97 -22.77 7.36
C ALA A 427 -45.31 -22.42 8.00
N LYS A 428 -46.36 -23.13 7.57
CA LYS A 428 -47.73 -23.01 8.05
C LYS A 428 -48.14 -24.27 8.78
N VAL A 429 -48.84 -24.12 9.89
CA VAL A 429 -49.39 -25.20 10.69
C VAL A 429 -50.56 -25.81 9.93
N LEU A 430 -50.40 -27.06 9.50
CA LEU A 430 -51.47 -27.83 8.90
C LEU A 430 -52.39 -28.39 9.97
N GLN A 431 -51.80 -28.96 11.03
CA GLN A 431 -52.56 -29.56 12.12
C GLN A 431 -51.68 -29.74 13.36
N SER A 432 -52.21 -29.43 14.54
CA SER A 432 -51.64 -29.87 15.82
C SER A 432 -51.98 -31.35 16.10
N VAL A 433 -50.97 -32.17 16.38
CA VAL A 433 -51.13 -33.61 16.64
C VAL A 433 -50.48 -34.02 17.96
N SER A 434 -50.78 -35.21 18.47
CA SER A 434 -50.16 -35.68 19.72
C SER A 434 -48.63 -35.68 19.62
N GLY A 435 -47.97 -34.92 20.49
CA GLY A 435 -46.51 -34.82 20.58
C GLY A 435 -45.84 -33.88 19.58
N GLY A 436 -46.60 -33.09 18.80
CA GLY A 436 -46.00 -32.10 17.90
C GLY A 436 -46.98 -31.46 16.92
N VAL A 437 -46.45 -31.00 15.80
CA VAL A 437 -47.22 -30.26 14.79
C VAL A 437 -46.86 -30.72 13.38
N LEU A 438 -47.87 -30.84 12.52
CA LEU A 438 -47.70 -31.01 11.09
C LEU A 438 -47.54 -29.64 10.44
N LEU A 439 -46.43 -29.44 9.74
CA LEU A 439 -46.14 -28.22 9.01
C LEU A 439 -46.16 -28.48 7.51
N THR A 440 -46.62 -27.48 6.78
CA THR A 440 -46.60 -27.43 5.31
C THR A 440 -46.29 -25.99 4.88
N THR A 441 -46.45 -25.68 3.60
CA THR A 441 -46.47 -24.31 3.10
C THR A 441 -47.73 -24.06 2.26
N ASP A 442 -47.91 -22.83 1.77
CA ASP A 442 -49.10 -22.45 1.01
C ASP A 442 -49.20 -23.19 -0.33
N VAL A 443 -50.25 -24.02 -0.43
CA VAL A 443 -50.60 -24.82 -1.61
C VAL A 443 -51.09 -23.96 -2.79
N THR A 444 -51.49 -22.71 -2.56
CA THR A 444 -51.95 -21.82 -3.65
C THR A 444 -50.82 -21.39 -4.59
N ARG A 445 -49.57 -21.52 -4.14
CA ARG A 445 -48.37 -21.11 -4.91
C ARG A 445 -47.51 -22.29 -5.37
N LEU A 446 -47.76 -23.50 -4.88
CA LEU A 446 -46.95 -24.69 -5.14
C LEU A 446 -47.84 -25.90 -5.40
N SER A 447 -47.58 -26.63 -6.48
CA SER A 447 -48.43 -27.75 -6.92
C SER A 447 -48.41 -28.97 -6.00
N ASN A 448 -47.39 -29.13 -5.13
CA ASN A 448 -47.30 -30.26 -4.20
C ASN A 448 -46.28 -30.03 -3.04
N PRO A 449 -46.57 -29.14 -2.08
CA PRO A 449 -45.69 -28.93 -0.94
C PRO A 449 -45.62 -30.18 -0.04
N ARG A 450 -44.46 -30.40 0.61
CA ARG A 450 -44.28 -31.50 1.55
C ARG A 450 -44.89 -31.15 2.90
N THR A 451 -45.59 -32.11 3.48
CA THR A 451 -45.91 -32.10 4.91
C THR A 451 -44.75 -32.70 5.70
N VAL A 452 -44.38 -32.07 6.81
CA VAL A 452 -43.36 -32.55 7.74
C VAL A 452 -43.92 -32.55 9.16
N PHE A 453 -43.41 -33.43 10.01
CA PHE A 453 -43.77 -33.47 11.43
C PHE A 453 -42.64 -32.86 12.25
N VAL A 454 -42.98 -31.94 13.16
CA VAL A 454 -42.05 -31.38 14.13
C VAL A 454 -42.51 -31.77 15.54
N ALA A 455 -41.70 -32.58 16.23
CA ALA A 455 -41.89 -32.87 17.64
C ALA A 455 -41.54 -31.62 18.48
N THR A 456 -42.53 -31.08 19.17
CA THR A 456 -42.43 -29.84 19.95
C THR A 456 -43.42 -29.87 21.11
N LYS A 457 -43.10 -29.13 22.19
CA LYS A 457 -44.00 -28.90 23.32
C LYS A 457 -44.85 -27.64 23.15
N ARG A 458 -44.57 -26.84 22.12
CA ARG A 458 -45.30 -25.61 21.82
C ARG A 458 -46.68 -25.96 21.28
N GLN A 459 -47.67 -25.16 21.65
CA GLN A 459 -49.03 -25.26 21.14
C GLN A 459 -49.20 -24.30 19.98
N PHE A 460 -49.85 -24.76 18.93
CA PHE A 460 -50.15 -23.97 17.73
C PHE A 460 -51.61 -24.15 17.37
N VAL A 461 -52.19 -23.12 16.77
CA VAL A 461 -53.52 -23.24 16.16
C VAL A 461 -53.39 -23.63 14.69
N ASP A 462 -54.38 -24.36 14.18
CA ASP A 462 -54.43 -24.72 12.77
C ASP A 462 -54.43 -23.44 11.90
N ASP A 463 -53.78 -23.52 10.75
CA ASP A 463 -53.54 -22.41 9.82
C ASP A 463 -52.61 -21.27 10.30
N GLU A 464 -52.04 -21.35 11.50
CA GLU A 464 -51.05 -20.39 11.99
C GLU A 464 -49.74 -20.43 11.17
N TRP A 465 -49.13 -19.27 10.94
CA TRP A 465 -47.81 -19.17 10.35
C TRP A 465 -46.73 -19.10 11.41
N LEU A 466 -45.69 -19.92 11.28
CA LEU A 466 -44.54 -19.83 12.18
C LEU A 466 -43.75 -18.54 11.89
N ARG A 467 -43.85 -17.58 12.80
CA ARG A 467 -43.12 -16.29 12.74
C ARG A 467 -41.89 -16.27 13.63
N GLU A 468 -41.81 -17.19 14.58
CA GLU A 468 -40.70 -17.29 15.52
C GLU A 468 -39.66 -18.28 15.00
N GLY A 469 -38.37 -17.88 15.08
CA GLY A 469 -37.22 -18.65 14.61
C GLY A 469 -37.04 -20.01 15.30
N MET A 470 -37.87 -20.99 14.96
CA MET A 470 -37.86 -22.33 15.56
C MET A 470 -36.63 -23.09 15.04
N VAL A 471 -35.86 -23.66 15.96
CA VAL A 471 -34.67 -24.44 15.61
C VAL A 471 -35.00 -25.92 15.73
N ILE A 472 -34.77 -26.66 14.66
CA ILE A 472 -35.16 -28.06 14.55
C ILE A 472 -34.01 -28.91 14.01
N VAL A 473 -33.95 -30.17 14.41
CA VAL A 473 -32.99 -31.14 13.89
C VAL A 473 -33.74 -32.32 13.27
N PHE A 474 -33.21 -32.84 12.16
CA PHE A 474 -33.79 -34.01 11.51
C PHE A 474 -33.69 -35.25 12.42
N ASP A 475 -34.83 -35.89 12.66
CA ASP A 475 -35.02 -36.99 13.61
C ASP A 475 -35.75 -38.18 12.93
N GLY A 476 -35.51 -38.37 11.62
CA GLY A 476 -35.96 -39.52 10.86
C GLY A 476 -37.31 -39.34 10.19
N TYR A 477 -38.21 -40.31 10.37
CA TYR A 477 -39.50 -40.32 9.68
C TYR A 477 -40.66 -40.48 10.67
N TYR A 478 -41.76 -39.82 10.36
CA TYR A 478 -43.03 -39.94 11.06
C TYR A 478 -44.05 -40.61 10.13
N THR A 479 -44.79 -41.59 10.64
CA THR A 479 -45.82 -42.28 9.86
C THR A 479 -47.17 -42.02 10.51
N TYR A 480 -48.16 -41.60 9.73
CA TYR A 480 -49.52 -41.40 10.19
C TYR A 480 -50.52 -41.90 9.15
N THR A 481 -51.70 -42.32 9.62
CA THR A 481 -52.83 -42.64 8.75
C THR A 481 -53.60 -41.35 8.50
N ASN A 482 -53.77 -40.96 7.24
CA ASN A 482 -54.60 -39.79 6.91
C ASN A 482 -56.09 -40.10 7.06
N THR A 483 -56.94 -39.09 6.90
CA THR A 483 -58.41 -39.19 6.98
C THR A 483 -59.04 -40.17 5.97
N LEU A 484 -58.29 -40.60 4.96
CA LEU A 484 -58.69 -41.58 3.95
C LEU A 484 -58.20 -43.01 4.26
N GLY A 485 -57.64 -43.26 5.44
CA GLY A 485 -57.12 -44.58 5.84
C GLY A 485 -55.77 -44.94 5.23
N VAL A 486 -55.07 -43.99 4.56
CA VAL A 486 -53.79 -44.24 3.89
C VAL A 486 -52.63 -43.91 4.82
N ASN A 487 -51.71 -44.85 5.00
CA ASN A 487 -50.46 -44.63 5.72
C ASN A 487 -49.50 -43.73 4.91
N ARG A 488 -49.14 -42.58 5.48
CA ARG A 488 -48.19 -41.62 4.91
C ARG A 488 -46.92 -41.59 5.76
N LYS A 489 -45.76 -41.67 5.11
CA LYS A 489 -44.44 -41.52 5.73
C LYS A 489 -43.87 -40.15 5.34
N ILE A 490 -43.61 -39.31 6.33
CA ILE A 490 -43.10 -37.94 6.16
C ILE A 490 -41.83 -37.72 6.98
N TYR A 491 -41.09 -36.65 6.72
CA TYR A 491 -39.91 -36.32 7.51
C TYR A 491 -40.30 -35.89 8.92
N LYS A 492 -39.54 -36.37 9.90
CA LYS A 492 -39.65 -36.02 11.30
C LYS A 492 -38.48 -35.12 11.69
N PHE A 493 -38.81 -34.02 12.34
CA PHE A 493 -37.87 -33.16 13.02
C PHE A 493 -38.23 -33.09 14.50
N LYS A 494 -37.28 -32.66 15.32
CA LYS A 494 -37.53 -32.31 16.71
C LYS A 494 -37.02 -30.90 16.98
N GLU A 495 -37.81 -30.12 17.72
CA GLU A 495 -37.37 -28.83 18.21
C GLU A 495 -36.23 -28.99 19.21
N VAL A 496 -35.21 -28.15 19.07
CA VAL A 496 -34.08 -28.07 19.98
C VAL A 496 -33.90 -26.63 20.47
N PRO A 497 -33.27 -26.40 21.63
CA PRO A 497 -33.04 -25.05 22.12
C PRO A 497 -32.33 -24.20 21.08
N GLN A 498 -32.72 -22.94 20.91
CA GLN A 498 -32.09 -22.04 19.94
C GLN A 498 -30.56 -21.93 20.12
N ALA A 499 -30.07 -22.11 21.36
CA ALA A 499 -28.64 -22.12 21.66
C ALA A 499 -27.86 -23.19 20.87
N GLU A 500 -28.50 -24.32 20.51
CA GLU A 500 -27.89 -25.36 19.69
C GLU A 500 -27.48 -24.83 18.30
N TYR A 501 -28.32 -23.99 17.69
CA TYR A 501 -28.00 -23.37 16.41
C TYR A 501 -27.01 -22.22 16.59
N TRP A 502 -27.31 -21.28 17.47
CA TRP A 502 -26.53 -20.05 17.60
C TRP A 502 -25.11 -20.27 18.13
N ASN A 503 -24.88 -21.27 18.99
CA ASN A 503 -23.52 -21.60 19.46
C ASN A 503 -22.63 -22.16 18.34
N ARG A 504 -23.22 -22.74 17.28
CA ARG A 504 -22.49 -23.26 16.11
C ARG A 504 -22.24 -22.21 15.04
N VAL A 505 -23.09 -21.18 14.98
CA VAL A 505 -22.94 -20.04 14.06
C VAL A 505 -21.99 -18.98 14.61
N LYS A 506 -21.82 -18.88 15.94
CA LYS A 506 -20.89 -17.93 16.57
C LYS A 506 -19.43 -18.24 16.24
N THR A 507 -18.94 -17.68 15.15
CA THR A 507 -17.50 -17.60 14.87
C THR A 507 -16.91 -16.41 15.63
N ASN A 508 -16.40 -16.65 16.84
CA ASN A 508 -15.57 -15.64 17.49
C ASN A 508 -14.27 -15.50 16.68
N LYS A 509 -14.03 -14.32 16.11
CA LYS A 509 -12.77 -14.00 15.46
C LYS A 509 -11.75 -13.61 16.53
N TYR A 510 -10.70 -14.42 16.67
CA TYR A 510 -9.56 -14.15 17.53
C TYR A 510 -8.39 -13.62 16.69
N TYR A 511 -7.67 -12.63 17.22
CA TYR A 511 -6.58 -11.94 16.54
C TYR A 511 -5.19 -12.31 17.10
N PHE A 512 -5.14 -12.74 18.37
CA PHE A 512 -3.92 -13.00 19.12
C PHE A 512 -3.78 -14.47 19.54
N VAL A 513 -4.87 -15.23 19.60
CA VAL A 513 -4.85 -16.68 19.84
C VAL A 513 -5.29 -17.45 18.60
N LYS A 514 -4.69 -18.62 18.38
CA LYS A 514 -5.10 -19.58 17.34
C LYS A 514 -6.21 -20.48 17.83
#